data_AF-A0A9X3A3W7-F1
#
_entry.id   AF-A0A9X3A3W7-F1
#
_cell.length_a   1.000
_cell.length_b   1.000
_cell.length_c   1.000
_cell.angle_alpha   90.00
_cell.angle_beta   90.00
_cell.angle_gamma   90.00
#
_symmetry.space_group_name_H-M   'P 1'
#
loop_
_entity.id
_entity.type
_entity.pdbx_description
1 polymer ?
#
loop_
_entity_poly.entity_id
_entity_poly.type
_entity_poly.pdbx_seq_one_letter_code
_entity_poly.pdbx_strand_id
1 'polypeptide(L)'
;MIGASVGGFLLLGLSAFTSWPVSGSGLVGGDTAKPTVNPAYESEAADCLNWAKPDLSDVKKVDCGNQHLFEVTGKVDISAEYAKEAKYPAATDWAKISLDHCTKPSLDYLAGKFDPFGKYTVGPLNPGEQEWNAGFRTLRCGLQVVGPAGGLLPSFGTAKKQDQSDVYDPGVCLGLNGKSVGDPVDCAQPHTFEIVGVVDLAATIGADFPAPEKQDEVLPATCDAMAADYSGGADLKSKGLVVTWDNRLPESWAAGSHKVNCKIGAVPADASGLTAFAGSVRNPNAPPLTTSNPPQTTAVSQAEATGAPLHSEVPSGSNAPSSSQNPSGSATSTTSVTTTSKTS
;
A
#
# COMPACT_ATOMS: atom_id res chain seq x y z
N MET A 1 -8.90 -80.24 62.94
CA MET A 1 -7.73 -81.00 62.43
C MET A 1 -6.87 -80.01 61.66
N ILE A 2 -5.93 -79.32 62.29
CA ILE A 2 -4.52 -79.70 62.49
C ILE A 2 -3.78 -79.93 61.15
N GLY A 3 -2.75 -79.11 60.94
CA GLY A 3 -1.58 -79.39 60.08
C GLY A 3 -1.58 -78.62 58.76
N ALA A 4 -0.50 -77.99 58.31
CA ALA A 4 0.87 -77.93 58.82
C ALA A 4 1.62 -76.76 58.16
N SER A 5 2.77 -76.46 58.76
CA SER A 5 3.51 -75.20 58.75
C SER A 5 4.74 -75.21 57.80
N VAL A 6 5.38 -74.02 57.71
CA VAL A 6 6.81 -73.75 57.39
C VAL A 6 7.18 -73.77 55.89
N GLY A 7 7.89 -72.79 55.32
CA GLY A 7 8.54 -71.58 55.85
C GLY A 7 9.38 -70.91 54.75
N GLY A 8 9.94 -69.73 55.05
CA GLY A 8 10.89 -69.06 54.14
C GLY A 8 11.06 -67.55 54.37
N PHE A 9 11.73 -67.21 55.46
CA PHE A 9 12.42 -65.96 55.82
C PHE A 9 12.42 -64.74 54.87
N LEU A 10 11.89 -63.64 55.44
CA LEU A 10 12.39 -62.25 55.47
C LEU A 10 13.79 -61.97 54.88
N LEU A 11 13.93 -60.84 54.18
CA LEU A 11 14.80 -59.73 54.59
C LEU A 11 14.39 -58.39 53.92
N LEU A 12 14.22 -57.37 54.77
CA LEU A 12 13.96 -55.96 54.47
C LEU A 12 15.22 -55.23 53.99
N GLY A 13 15.04 -54.17 53.19
CA GLY A 13 16.09 -53.20 52.90
C GLY A 13 15.57 -51.94 52.19
N LEU A 14 15.07 -50.98 52.97
CA LEU A 14 14.95 -49.58 52.52
C LEU A 14 16.34 -48.99 52.32
N SER A 15 16.54 -48.24 51.24
CA SER A 15 17.64 -47.28 51.11
C SER A 15 17.17 -46.09 50.27
N ALA A 16 16.62 -45.10 50.96
CA ALA A 16 16.47 -43.75 50.44
C ALA A 16 17.68 -42.91 50.89
N PHE A 17 18.09 -42.00 50.00
CA PHE A 17 19.06 -40.91 50.18
C PHE A 17 20.55 -41.28 50.22
N THR A 18 21.29 -40.87 49.17
CA THR A 18 22.35 -39.84 49.23
C THR A 18 23.17 -39.87 47.93
N SER A 19 22.95 -38.92 47.00
CA SER A 19 23.94 -38.55 45.97
C SER A 19 23.55 -37.25 45.23
N TRP A 20 24.08 -36.13 45.70
CA TRP A 20 24.37 -34.87 44.98
C TRP A 20 25.56 -34.26 45.78
N PRO A 21 26.56 -33.50 45.25
CA PRO A 21 26.84 -32.93 43.91
C PRO A 21 28.16 -33.36 43.25
N VAL A 22 28.26 -33.21 41.92
CA VAL A 22 29.40 -32.51 41.32
C VAL A 22 29.03 -31.85 39.99
N SER A 23 29.41 -30.59 39.88
CA SER A 23 29.28 -29.73 38.71
C SER A 23 30.00 -30.31 37.48
N GLY A 24 29.26 -30.48 36.40
CA GLY A 24 29.80 -30.61 35.04
C GLY A 24 29.03 -29.64 34.16
N SER A 25 29.66 -28.50 33.86
CA SER A 25 29.18 -27.48 32.93
C SER A 25 28.99 -28.08 31.54
N GLY A 26 27.80 -28.64 31.30
CA GLY A 26 27.30 -29.05 30.00
C GLY A 26 26.48 -27.91 29.43
N LEU A 27 27.04 -27.29 28.40
CA LEU A 27 26.55 -26.13 27.68
C LEU A 27 25.04 -26.18 27.45
N VAL A 28 24.39 -25.07 27.80
CA VAL A 28 23.08 -24.65 27.31
C VAL A 28 23.09 -24.85 25.80
N GLY A 29 22.42 -25.91 25.34
CA GLY A 29 22.01 -26.02 23.95
C GLY A 29 20.99 -24.93 23.73
N GLY A 30 21.47 -23.74 23.39
CA GLY A 30 20.63 -22.71 22.81
C GLY A 30 19.97 -23.36 21.61
N ASP A 31 18.65 -23.41 21.62
CA ASP A 31 17.89 -23.35 20.38
C ASP A 31 18.42 -22.12 19.66
N THR A 32 19.38 -22.36 18.77
CA THR A 32 19.72 -21.43 17.71
C THR A 32 18.45 -21.39 16.87
N ALA A 33 17.53 -20.50 17.25
CA ALA A 33 16.46 -20.08 16.39
C ALA A 33 17.14 -19.80 15.06
N LYS A 34 16.90 -20.66 14.06
CA LYS A 34 17.30 -20.36 12.70
C LYS A 34 16.81 -18.93 12.45
N PRO A 35 17.66 -18.03 11.90
CA PRO A 35 17.18 -16.72 11.53
C PRO A 35 15.89 -16.92 10.75
N THR A 36 14.78 -16.40 11.27
CA THR A 36 13.51 -16.44 10.55
C THR A 36 13.75 -15.63 9.29
N VAL A 37 13.98 -16.33 8.17
CA VAL A 37 14.20 -15.69 6.88
C VAL A 37 12.91 -14.96 6.55
N ASN A 38 13.01 -13.65 6.37
CA ASN A 38 11.87 -12.82 6.03
C ASN A 38 11.23 -13.39 4.73
N PRO A 39 9.93 -13.72 4.72
CA PRO A 39 9.26 -14.33 3.56
C PRO A 39 9.39 -13.55 2.26
N ALA A 40 9.60 -12.23 2.33
CA ALA A 40 9.92 -11.43 1.14
C ALA A 40 11.20 -11.93 0.45
N TYR A 41 12.23 -12.34 1.19
CA TYR A 41 13.47 -12.87 0.63
C TYR A 41 13.34 -14.29 0.09
N GLU A 42 12.32 -15.06 0.47
CA GLU A 42 12.08 -16.40 -0.09
C GLU A 42 11.09 -16.39 -1.26
N SER A 43 10.48 -15.24 -1.52
CA SER A 43 9.44 -15.11 -2.54
C SER A 43 9.97 -15.31 -3.96
N GLU A 44 9.13 -15.92 -4.79
CA GLU A 44 9.38 -16.19 -6.21
C GLU A 44 8.38 -15.44 -7.09
N ALA A 45 8.63 -15.39 -8.40
CA ALA A 45 7.68 -14.81 -9.34
C ALA A 45 6.30 -15.47 -9.22
N ALA A 46 5.24 -14.65 -9.26
CA ALA A 46 3.85 -14.97 -8.98
C ALA A 46 3.48 -15.19 -7.50
N ASP A 47 4.40 -14.98 -6.56
CA ASP A 47 4.05 -14.93 -5.14
C ASP A 47 3.43 -13.58 -4.77
N CYS A 48 2.36 -13.63 -3.97
CA CYS A 48 1.74 -12.45 -3.41
C CYS A 48 2.11 -12.28 -1.95
N LEU A 49 2.50 -11.06 -1.58
CA LEU A 49 2.96 -10.70 -0.25
C LEU A 49 2.03 -9.66 0.36
N ASN A 50 1.76 -9.84 1.66
CA ASN A 50 0.97 -8.90 2.43
C ASN A 50 1.65 -8.60 3.77
N TRP A 51 1.44 -7.40 4.29
CA TRP A 51 1.95 -6.92 5.57
C TRP A 51 1.01 -5.84 6.10
N ALA A 52 1.05 -5.58 7.40
CA ALA A 52 0.35 -4.45 8.02
C ALA A 52 1.33 -3.41 8.58
N LYS A 53 2.55 -3.84 8.92
CA LYS A 53 3.54 -2.93 9.52
C LYS A 53 4.37 -2.22 8.43
N PRO A 54 4.62 -0.91 8.57
CA PRO A 54 5.41 -0.15 7.61
C PRO A 54 6.85 -0.66 7.42
N ASP A 55 7.40 -1.37 8.42
CA ASP A 55 8.75 -1.93 8.42
C ASP A 55 8.86 -3.33 7.82
N LEU A 56 7.75 -3.88 7.28
CA LEU A 56 7.66 -5.21 6.69
C LEU A 56 8.01 -6.37 7.66
N SER A 57 8.09 -6.13 8.97
CA SER A 57 8.43 -7.16 9.95
C SER A 57 7.38 -8.27 10.08
N ASP A 58 6.16 -8.04 9.61
CA ASP A 58 5.05 -9.00 9.58
C ASP A 58 4.72 -9.51 8.17
N VAL A 59 5.60 -9.29 7.21
CA VAL A 59 5.38 -9.73 5.83
C VAL A 59 5.20 -11.24 5.76
N LYS A 60 4.21 -11.65 4.96
CA LYS A 60 3.87 -13.03 4.73
C LYS A 60 3.45 -13.24 3.29
N LYS A 61 3.73 -14.44 2.80
CA LYS A 61 3.15 -14.94 1.56
C LYS A 61 1.67 -15.27 1.77
N VAL A 62 0.83 -14.86 0.82
CA VAL A 62 -0.61 -15.13 0.80
C VAL A 62 -1.02 -15.65 -0.57
N ASP A 63 -2.17 -16.32 -0.65
CA ASP A 63 -2.81 -16.58 -1.94
C ASP A 63 -3.20 -15.25 -2.60
N CYS A 64 -2.91 -15.10 -3.89
CA CYS A 64 -3.17 -13.84 -4.60
C CYS A 64 -4.66 -13.48 -4.69
N GLY A 65 -5.58 -14.44 -4.56
CA GLY A 65 -7.01 -14.15 -4.45
C GLY A 65 -7.39 -13.45 -3.14
N ASN A 66 -6.54 -13.55 -2.11
CA ASN A 66 -6.67 -12.78 -0.88
C ASN A 66 -5.99 -11.40 -1.02
N GLN A 67 -6.30 -10.52 -0.07
CA GLN A 67 -5.67 -9.22 0.04
C GLN A 67 -4.15 -9.33 0.10
N HIS A 68 -3.47 -8.61 -0.79
CA HIS A 68 -2.02 -8.44 -0.81
C HIS A 68 -1.63 -7.03 -1.26
N LEU A 69 -0.41 -6.63 -0.91
CA LEU A 69 0.14 -5.30 -1.23
C LEU A 69 1.23 -5.37 -2.31
N PHE A 70 1.76 -6.57 -2.60
CA PHE A 70 2.82 -6.77 -3.57
C PHE A 70 2.66 -8.11 -4.28
N GLU A 71 2.77 -8.11 -5.61
CA GLU A 71 2.91 -9.33 -6.41
C GLU A 71 4.31 -9.37 -7.02
N VAL A 72 5.06 -10.41 -6.69
CA VAL A 72 6.45 -10.57 -7.15
C VAL A 72 6.45 -10.94 -8.63
N THR A 73 7.16 -10.18 -9.44
CA THR A 73 7.34 -10.43 -10.88
C THR A 73 8.65 -11.11 -11.21
N GLY A 74 9.68 -10.95 -10.36
CA GLY A 74 10.97 -11.58 -10.55
C GLY A 74 11.99 -11.28 -9.47
N LYS A 75 13.16 -11.94 -9.59
CA LYS A 75 14.33 -11.73 -8.75
C LYS A 75 15.49 -11.24 -9.59
N VAL A 76 16.17 -10.20 -9.12
CA VAL A 76 17.33 -9.63 -9.82
C VAL A 76 18.50 -9.57 -8.86
N ASP A 77 19.62 -10.20 -9.23
CA ASP A 77 20.87 -10.07 -8.50
C ASP A 77 21.68 -8.90 -9.07
N ILE A 78 21.98 -7.92 -8.22
CA ILE A 78 22.77 -6.72 -8.54
C ILE A 78 24.19 -6.79 -7.98
N SER A 79 24.65 -7.98 -7.57
CA SER A 79 25.99 -8.19 -6.98
C SER A 79 27.16 -7.80 -7.91
N ALA A 80 26.95 -7.86 -9.23
CA ALA A 80 27.96 -7.45 -10.22
C ALA A 80 28.20 -5.93 -10.24
N GLU A 81 27.18 -5.13 -9.91
CA GLU A 81 27.25 -3.67 -9.84
C GLU A 81 27.60 -3.17 -8.43
N TYR A 82 27.21 -3.94 -7.41
CA TYR A 82 27.36 -3.57 -6.01
C TYR A 82 28.11 -4.67 -5.24
N ALA A 83 29.42 -4.50 -5.11
CA ALA A 83 30.28 -5.38 -4.32
C ALA A 83 29.80 -5.52 -2.86
N LYS A 84 30.29 -6.55 -2.16
CA LYS A 84 29.88 -6.86 -0.78
C LYS A 84 30.15 -5.71 0.20
N GLU A 85 31.20 -4.93 -0.05
CA GLU A 85 31.63 -3.79 0.76
C GLU A 85 30.97 -2.46 0.33
N ALA A 86 30.14 -2.47 -0.71
CA ALA A 86 29.43 -1.29 -1.17
C ALA A 86 28.60 -0.69 -0.01
N LYS A 87 28.58 0.64 0.09
CA LYS A 87 27.71 1.33 1.05
C LYS A 87 26.24 1.11 0.68
N TYR A 88 25.38 1.14 1.68
CA TYR A 88 23.94 1.13 1.44
C TYR A 88 23.54 2.34 0.57
N PRO A 89 22.83 2.14 -0.55
CA PRO A 89 22.45 3.23 -1.44
C PRO A 89 21.52 4.24 -0.76
N ALA A 90 21.60 5.51 -1.18
CA ALA A 90 20.65 6.52 -0.72
C ALA A 90 19.26 6.28 -1.34
N ALA A 91 18.22 6.87 -0.75
CA ALA A 91 16.83 6.71 -1.25
C ALA A 91 16.69 7.08 -2.74
N THR A 92 17.36 8.14 -3.20
CA THR A 92 17.37 8.56 -4.61
C THR A 92 18.02 7.53 -5.53
N ASP A 93 19.04 6.82 -5.05
CA ASP A 93 19.72 5.77 -5.81
C ASP A 93 18.83 4.54 -5.92
N TRP A 94 18.10 4.20 -4.85
CA TRP A 94 17.16 3.08 -4.86
C TRP A 94 16.02 3.24 -5.87
N ALA A 95 15.50 4.46 -6.03
CA ALA A 95 14.52 4.74 -7.07
C ALA A 95 15.08 4.45 -8.48
N LYS A 96 16.34 4.82 -8.73
CA LYS A 96 17.02 4.51 -10.00
C LYS A 96 17.30 3.01 -10.16
N ILE A 97 17.81 2.35 -9.12
CA ILE A 97 18.07 0.91 -9.11
C ILE A 97 16.77 0.15 -9.41
N SER A 98 15.66 0.54 -8.80
CA SER A 98 14.34 -0.02 -9.10
C SER A 98 14.01 0.08 -10.58
N LEU A 99 14.09 1.28 -11.15
CA LEU A 99 13.74 1.52 -12.54
C LEU A 99 14.62 0.72 -13.51
N ASP A 100 15.94 0.71 -13.26
CA ASP A 100 16.90 0.04 -14.13
C ASP A 100 16.74 -1.49 -14.10
N HIS A 101 16.38 -2.06 -12.93
CA HIS A 101 16.41 -3.50 -12.70
C HIS A 101 15.04 -4.18 -12.70
N CYS A 102 13.98 -3.47 -12.27
CA CYS A 102 12.66 -4.08 -12.05
C CYS A 102 11.63 -3.81 -13.15
N THR A 103 11.81 -2.78 -13.99
CA THR A 103 10.86 -2.50 -15.08
C THR A 103 10.77 -3.66 -16.07
N LYS A 104 11.91 -4.14 -16.58
CA LYS A 104 11.91 -5.23 -17.57
C LYS A 104 11.27 -6.53 -17.03
N PRO A 105 11.68 -7.07 -15.87
CA PRO A 105 11.05 -8.26 -15.30
C PRO A 105 9.53 -8.12 -15.11
N SER A 106 9.06 -6.95 -14.66
CA SER A 106 7.63 -6.70 -14.47
C SER A 106 6.84 -6.64 -15.78
N LEU A 107 7.39 -6.00 -16.82
CA LEU A 107 6.77 -5.95 -18.14
C LEU A 107 6.74 -7.33 -18.80
N ASP A 108 7.83 -8.10 -18.69
CA ASP A 108 7.89 -9.49 -19.18
C ASP A 108 6.85 -10.36 -18.44
N TYR A 109 6.70 -10.17 -17.12
CA TYR A 109 5.72 -10.88 -16.31
C TYR A 109 4.27 -10.59 -16.76
N LEU A 110 3.97 -9.35 -17.16
CA LEU A 110 2.67 -8.94 -17.70
C LEU A 110 2.51 -9.21 -19.21
N ALA A 111 3.45 -9.94 -19.82
CA ALA A 111 3.44 -10.26 -21.25
C ALA A 111 3.30 -9.01 -22.15
N GLY A 112 3.95 -7.90 -21.76
CA GLY A 112 3.94 -6.64 -22.50
C GLY A 112 2.65 -5.82 -22.40
N LYS A 113 1.70 -6.20 -21.53
CA LYS A 113 0.42 -5.50 -21.35
C LYS A 113 0.43 -4.48 -20.21
N PHE A 114 1.59 -4.00 -19.77
CA PHE A 114 1.64 -3.01 -18.69
C PHE A 114 0.99 -1.70 -19.11
N ASP A 115 0.00 -1.23 -18.34
CA ASP A 115 -0.62 0.09 -18.56
C ASP A 115 0.20 1.17 -17.84
N PRO A 116 0.85 2.11 -18.55
CA PRO A 116 1.64 3.16 -17.93
C PRO A 116 0.80 4.17 -17.13
N PHE A 117 -0.52 4.19 -17.32
CA PHE A 117 -1.47 5.01 -16.56
C PHE A 117 -2.48 4.15 -15.79
N GLY A 118 -2.17 2.87 -15.60
CA GLY A 118 -2.99 1.93 -14.86
C GLY A 118 -2.71 1.94 -13.36
N LYS A 119 -3.47 1.12 -12.63
CA LYS A 119 -3.41 1.02 -11.16
C LYS A 119 -2.13 0.38 -10.62
N TYR A 120 -1.36 -0.33 -11.45
CA TYR A 120 -0.16 -1.04 -11.01
C TYR A 120 1.10 -0.20 -11.24
N THR A 121 1.91 -0.09 -10.19
CA THR A 121 3.23 0.52 -10.21
C THR A 121 4.30 -0.55 -10.03
N VAL A 122 5.42 -0.43 -10.76
CA VAL A 122 6.59 -1.29 -10.57
C VAL A 122 7.42 -0.79 -9.40
N GLY A 123 7.77 -1.69 -8.49
CA GLY A 123 8.64 -1.38 -7.35
C GLY A 123 9.51 -2.57 -6.92
N PRO A 124 10.57 -2.33 -6.13
CA PRO A 124 11.38 -3.38 -5.55
C PRO A 124 11.00 -3.61 -4.08
N LEU A 125 11.22 -4.83 -3.60
CA LEU A 125 11.63 -5.07 -2.22
C LEU A 125 13.14 -5.31 -2.26
N ASN A 126 13.91 -4.30 -1.84
CA ASN A 126 15.35 -4.41 -1.70
C ASN A 126 15.74 -4.96 -0.33
N PRO A 127 16.97 -5.49 -0.19
CA PRO A 127 17.53 -5.80 1.13
C PRO A 127 17.55 -4.53 2.01
N GLY A 128 17.26 -4.70 3.30
CA GLY A 128 17.50 -3.67 4.30
C GLY A 128 19.00 -3.43 4.52
N GLU A 129 19.36 -2.41 5.31
CA GLU A 129 20.76 -2.05 5.55
C GLU A 129 21.55 -3.19 6.23
N GLN A 130 20.94 -3.93 7.16
CA GLN A 130 21.59 -5.05 7.83
C GLN A 130 21.92 -6.17 6.84
N GLU A 131 20.97 -6.54 5.98
CA GLU A 131 21.15 -7.58 4.97
C GLU A 131 22.12 -7.12 3.88
N TRP A 132 22.06 -5.85 3.50
CA TRP A 132 23.04 -5.26 2.60
C TRP A 132 24.46 -5.38 3.18
N ASN A 133 24.65 -5.08 4.47
CA ASN A 133 25.95 -5.24 5.14
C ASN A 133 26.35 -6.73 5.29
N ALA A 134 25.39 -7.65 5.33
CA ALA A 134 25.63 -9.09 5.28
C ALA A 134 25.96 -9.60 3.86
N GLY A 135 25.84 -8.76 2.83
CA GLY A 135 26.18 -9.07 1.43
C GLY A 135 24.99 -9.44 0.54
N PHE A 136 23.75 -9.24 1.01
CA PHE A 136 22.57 -9.49 0.18
C PHE A 136 22.47 -8.43 -0.92
N ARG A 137 22.32 -8.88 -2.16
CA ARG A 137 22.25 -8.03 -3.36
C ARG A 137 21.11 -8.43 -4.30
N THR A 138 20.14 -9.17 -3.80
CA THR A 138 19.01 -9.61 -4.62
C THR A 138 17.78 -8.75 -4.36
N LEU A 139 17.23 -8.15 -5.41
CA LEU A 139 15.96 -7.43 -5.40
C LEU A 139 14.82 -8.41 -5.66
N ARG A 140 13.67 -8.18 -5.02
CA ARG A 140 12.39 -8.72 -5.48
C ARG A 140 11.68 -7.63 -6.26
N CYS A 141 11.58 -7.79 -7.57
CA CYS A 141 10.79 -6.89 -8.40
C CYS A 141 9.33 -7.31 -8.32
N GLY A 142 8.42 -6.34 -8.33
CA GLY A 142 7.00 -6.63 -8.27
C GLY A 142 6.11 -5.48 -8.68
N LEU A 143 4.81 -5.72 -8.53
CA LEU A 143 3.72 -4.80 -8.82
C LEU A 143 2.97 -4.48 -7.54
N GLN A 144 2.62 -3.21 -7.38
CA GLN A 144 1.85 -2.69 -6.26
C GLN A 144 0.73 -1.80 -6.77
N VAL A 145 -0.35 -1.67 -6.01
CA VAL A 145 -1.34 -0.60 -6.26
C VAL A 145 -0.99 0.57 -5.35
N VAL A 146 -0.78 1.73 -5.94
CA VAL A 146 -0.38 2.95 -5.23
C VAL A 146 -1.48 3.97 -5.37
N GLY A 147 -1.99 4.49 -4.25
CA GLY A 147 -2.97 5.55 -4.26
C GLY A 147 -2.38 6.89 -4.67
N PRO A 148 -3.21 7.91 -4.94
CA PRO A 148 -2.77 9.19 -5.50
C PRO A 148 -1.80 9.97 -4.60
N ALA A 149 -1.81 9.72 -3.29
CA ALA A 149 -0.86 10.31 -2.33
C ALA A 149 0.34 9.41 -2.01
N GLY A 150 0.47 8.25 -2.68
CA GLY A 150 1.62 7.36 -2.56
C GLY A 150 1.47 6.23 -1.56
N GLY A 151 0.35 6.14 -0.84
CA GLY A 151 0.07 5.02 0.05
C GLY A 151 -0.25 3.73 -0.72
N LEU A 152 0.13 2.58 -0.19
CA LEU A 152 -0.17 1.30 -0.82
C LEU A 152 -1.62 0.91 -0.59
N LEU A 153 -2.29 0.47 -1.65
CA LEU A 153 -3.66 0.01 -1.59
C LEU A 153 -3.72 -1.52 -1.67
N PRO A 154 -4.68 -2.15 -0.97
CA PRO A 154 -4.90 -3.58 -1.08
C PRO A 154 -5.28 -3.94 -2.51
N SER A 155 -4.77 -5.08 -2.97
CA SER A 155 -5.07 -5.67 -4.26
C SER A 155 -5.49 -7.14 -4.10
N PHE A 156 -6.22 -7.62 -5.11
CA PHE A 156 -6.86 -8.94 -5.11
C PHE A 156 -6.79 -9.55 -6.51
N GLY A 157 -6.49 -10.84 -6.58
CA GLY A 157 -6.18 -11.55 -7.80
C GLY A 157 -4.79 -11.19 -8.36
N THR A 158 -4.30 -12.03 -9.27
CA THR A 158 -3.01 -11.78 -9.95
C THR A 158 -3.11 -10.68 -11.01
N ALA A 159 -2.16 -9.76 -11.02
CA ALA A 159 -2.00 -8.69 -11.99
C ALA A 159 -1.96 -9.19 -13.45
N LYS A 160 -1.51 -10.43 -13.70
CA LYS A 160 -1.55 -11.07 -15.03
C LYS A 160 -2.94 -11.19 -15.64
N LYS A 161 -3.98 -11.24 -14.80
CA LYS A 161 -5.37 -11.49 -15.20
C LYS A 161 -6.29 -10.33 -14.89
N GLN A 162 -5.84 -9.38 -14.08
CA GLN A 162 -6.65 -8.25 -13.65
C GLN A 162 -6.67 -7.16 -14.72
N ASP A 163 -7.82 -6.50 -14.82
CA ASP A 163 -7.94 -5.22 -15.51
C ASP A 163 -7.05 -4.19 -14.79
N GLN A 164 -6.26 -3.43 -15.55
CA GLN A 164 -5.29 -2.48 -15.01
C GLN A 164 -5.82 -1.05 -14.94
N SER A 165 -7.07 -0.80 -15.33
CA SER A 165 -7.65 0.54 -15.27
C SER A 165 -7.50 1.10 -13.87
N ASP A 166 -6.97 2.32 -13.78
CA ASP A 166 -6.92 3.06 -12.53
C ASP A 166 -8.33 3.57 -12.19
N VAL A 167 -9.08 2.70 -11.53
CA VAL A 167 -10.45 2.93 -11.09
C VAL A 167 -10.65 2.39 -9.69
N TYR A 168 -11.50 3.06 -8.94
CA TYR A 168 -11.94 2.67 -7.62
C TYR A 168 -13.35 2.09 -7.65
N ASP A 169 -13.70 1.28 -6.65
CA ASP A 169 -15.05 0.77 -6.51
C ASP A 169 -16.03 1.87 -6.06
N PRO A 170 -17.33 1.79 -6.42
CA PRO A 170 -18.35 2.67 -5.87
C PRO A 170 -18.33 2.70 -4.34
N GLY A 171 -18.55 3.87 -3.75
CA GLY A 171 -18.48 4.10 -2.31
C GLY A 171 -17.09 4.40 -1.76
N VAL A 172 -16.04 4.35 -2.58
CA VAL A 172 -14.73 4.88 -2.19
C VAL A 172 -14.76 6.41 -2.25
N CYS A 173 -14.23 7.06 -1.20
CA CYS A 173 -14.04 8.50 -1.17
C CYS A 173 -12.55 8.83 -1.22
N LEU A 174 -12.13 9.70 -2.15
CA LEU A 174 -10.74 10.08 -2.35
C LEU A 174 -10.46 11.41 -1.64
N GLY A 175 -9.46 11.42 -0.77
CA GLY A 175 -9.09 12.59 0.04
C GLY A 175 -8.49 13.73 -0.78
N LEU A 176 -7.92 14.71 -0.07
CA LEU A 176 -7.08 15.76 -0.66
C LEU A 176 -5.65 15.60 -0.19
N ASN A 177 -4.70 15.79 -1.10
CA ASN A 177 -3.29 15.95 -0.80
C ASN A 177 -2.83 17.31 -1.34
N GLY A 178 -2.92 18.34 -0.50
CA GLY A 178 -2.72 19.72 -0.92
C GLY A 178 -3.78 20.16 -1.95
N LYS A 179 -3.36 20.39 -3.19
CA LYS A 179 -4.25 20.73 -4.33
C LYS A 179 -4.53 19.55 -5.27
N SER A 180 -4.04 18.36 -4.91
CA SER A 180 -4.19 17.13 -5.70
C SER A 180 -5.15 16.16 -5.02
N VAL A 181 -5.60 15.16 -5.76
CA VAL A 181 -6.35 14.03 -5.20
C VAL A 181 -5.47 13.28 -4.20
N GLY A 182 -6.04 12.89 -3.07
CA GLY A 182 -5.39 12.08 -2.05
C GLY A 182 -5.80 10.61 -2.10
N ASP A 183 -5.19 9.82 -1.23
CA ASP A 183 -5.57 8.41 -1.02
C ASP A 183 -7.02 8.27 -0.54
N PRO A 184 -7.60 7.06 -0.64
CA PRO A 184 -8.90 6.79 -0.08
C PRO A 184 -9.01 7.13 1.41
N VAL A 185 -10.16 7.70 1.79
CA VAL A 185 -10.53 8.08 3.14
C VAL A 185 -11.97 7.64 3.45
N ASP A 186 -12.33 7.63 4.72
CA ASP A 186 -13.73 7.52 5.14
C ASP A 186 -14.54 8.71 4.58
N CYS A 187 -15.66 8.45 3.91
CA CYS A 187 -16.53 9.48 3.35
C CYS A 187 -17.10 10.46 4.38
N ALA A 188 -17.11 10.11 5.67
CA ALA A 188 -17.44 11.05 6.75
C ALA A 188 -16.39 12.16 6.90
N GLN A 189 -15.15 11.93 6.45
CA GLN A 189 -14.08 12.92 6.45
C GLN A 189 -14.15 13.80 5.20
N PRO A 190 -13.51 14.99 5.22
CA PRO A 190 -13.36 15.81 4.04
C PRO A 190 -12.65 15.07 2.90
N HIS A 191 -13.27 15.03 1.72
CA HIS A 191 -12.77 14.33 0.53
C HIS A 191 -13.13 15.11 -0.74
N THR A 192 -12.38 14.91 -1.82
CA THR A 192 -12.59 15.64 -3.08
C THR A 192 -13.54 14.92 -4.04
N PHE A 193 -13.55 13.58 -4.02
CA PHE A 193 -14.40 12.78 -4.89
C PHE A 193 -15.02 11.63 -4.12
N GLU A 194 -16.30 11.36 -4.36
CA GLU A 194 -16.95 10.09 -4.02
C GLU A 194 -17.23 9.32 -5.31
N ILE A 195 -16.79 8.08 -5.38
CA ILE A 195 -16.95 7.23 -6.54
C ILE A 195 -18.35 6.63 -6.54
N VAL A 196 -19.09 6.81 -7.62
CA VAL A 196 -20.50 6.37 -7.73
C VAL A 196 -20.70 5.24 -8.72
N GLY A 197 -19.74 5.03 -9.61
CA GLY A 197 -19.85 4.03 -10.67
C GLY A 197 -18.53 3.75 -11.37
N VAL A 198 -18.49 2.60 -12.03
CA VAL A 198 -17.42 2.22 -12.97
C VAL A 198 -18.07 1.87 -14.29
N VAL A 199 -17.64 2.52 -15.36
CA VAL A 199 -18.11 2.27 -16.72
C VAL A 199 -17.06 1.50 -17.48
N ASP A 200 -17.44 0.38 -18.09
CA ASP A 200 -16.64 -0.33 -19.09
C ASP A 200 -16.92 0.28 -20.47
N LEU A 201 -15.99 1.09 -20.97
CA LEU A 201 -16.12 1.78 -22.26
C LEU A 201 -16.10 0.80 -23.43
N ALA A 202 -15.38 -0.32 -23.33
CA ALA A 202 -15.33 -1.31 -24.41
C ALA A 202 -16.68 -2.03 -24.55
N ALA A 203 -17.33 -2.32 -23.43
CA ALA A 203 -18.69 -2.87 -23.42
C ALA A 203 -19.75 -1.84 -23.88
N THR A 204 -19.53 -0.55 -23.60
CA THR A 204 -20.53 0.50 -23.84
C THR A 204 -20.45 1.10 -25.24
N ILE A 205 -19.23 1.38 -25.73
CA ILE A 205 -18.99 2.09 -27.00
C ILE A 205 -18.53 1.12 -28.11
N GLY A 206 -17.73 0.12 -27.75
CA GLY A 206 -17.18 -0.88 -28.68
C GLY A 206 -15.71 -1.18 -28.39
N ALA A 207 -15.17 -2.19 -29.09
CA ALA A 207 -13.83 -2.71 -28.81
C ALA A 207 -12.66 -1.82 -29.31
N ASP A 208 -12.93 -0.92 -30.25
CA ASP A 208 -11.92 0.00 -30.78
C ASP A 208 -11.78 1.22 -29.86
N PHE A 209 -10.57 1.80 -29.80
CA PHE A 209 -10.30 2.96 -28.96
C PHE A 209 -11.23 4.14 -29.32
N PRO A 210 -12.09 4.59 -28.39
CA PRO A 210 -12.89 5.79 -28.59
C PRO A 210 -12.03 7.02 -28.26
N ALA A 211 -11.91 7.96 -29.20
CA ALA A 211 -11.30 9.27 -28.92
C ALA A 211 -12.03 9.97 -27.75
N PRO A 212 -11.37 10.83 -26.97
CA PRO A 212 -11.96 11.47 -25.78
C PRO A 212 -13.33 12.10 -26.04
N GLU A 213 -13.50 12.78 -27.17
CA GLU A 213 -14.77 13.41 -27.55
C GLU A 213 -15.90 12.39 -27.69
N LYS A 214 -15.58 11.18 -28.18
CA LYS A 214 -16.55 10.09 -28.30
C LYS A 214 -16.90 9.46 -26.95
N GLN A 215 -15.95 9.44 -26.02
CA GLN A 215 -16.21 9.04 -24.64
C GLN A 215 -17.15 10.06 -23.97
N ASP A 216 -16.90 11.35 -24.19
CA ASP A 216 -17.68 12.47 -23.64
C ASP A 216 -19.08 12.63 -24.26
N GLU A 217 -19.37 11.97 -25.38
CA GLU A 217 -20.75 11.83 -25.88
C GLU A 217 -21.60 10.86 -25.03
N VAL A 218 -20.96 9.92 -24.33
CA VAL A 218 -21.63 8.81 -23.62
C VAL A 218 -21.58 8.99 -22.10
N LEU A 219 -20.40 9.32 -21.59
CA LEU A 219 -20.14 9.39 -20.15
C LEU A 219 -21.04 10.35 -19.36
N PRO A 220 -21.45 11.55 -19.87
CA PRO A 220 -22.32 12.43 -19.11
C PRO A 220 -23.64 11.75 -18.73
N ALA A 221 -24.35 11.18 -19.71
CA ALA A 221 -25.64 10.56 -19.48
C ALA A 221 -25.51 9.28 -18.64
N THR A 222 -24.47 8.48 -18.89
CA THR A 222 -24.22 7.25 -18.12
C THR A 222 -23.88 7.55 -16.67
N CYS A 223 -22.98 8.51 -16.41
CA CYS A 223 -22.57 8.86 -15.07
C CYS A 223 -23.66 9.60 -14.29
N ASP A 224 -24.47 10.44 -14.95
CA ASP A 224 -25.64 11.08 -14.33
C ASP A 224 -26.67 10.04 -13.86
N ALA A 225 -26.93 9.01 -14.67
CA ALA A 225 -27.81 7.91 -14.30
C ALA A 225 -27.26 7.13 -13.09
N MET A 226 -25.98 6.75 -13.12
CA MET A 226 -25.33 6.05 -11.99
C MET A 226 -25.34 6.89 -10.71
N ALA A 227 -25.08 8.20 -10.82
CA ALA A 227 -25.14 9.13 -9.69
C ALA A 227 -26.55 9.27 -9.11
N ALA A 228 -27.57 9.32 -9.96
CA ALA A 228 -28.97 9.36 -9.54
C ALA A 228 -29.36 8.08 -8.79
N ASP A 229 -29.01 6.91 -9.32
CA ASP A 229 -29.27 5.62 -8.67
C ASP A 229 -28.54 5.50 -7.33
N TYR A 230 -27.25 5.86 -7.29
CA TYR A 230 -26.41 5.80 -6.09
C TYR A 230 -26.92 6.71 -4.97
N SER A 231 -27.34 7.93 -5.32
CA SER A 231 -27.79 8.95 -4.36
C SER A 231 -29.28 8.88 -4.01
N GLY A 232 -30.05 8.04 -4.72
CA GLY A 232 -31.52 8.00 -4.58
C GLY A 232 -32.19 9.27 -5.14
N GLY A 233 -31.61 9.87 -6.17
CA GLY A 233 -32.13 11.08 -6.83
C GLY A 233 -31.91 12.37 -6.05
N ALA A 234 -30.85 12.46 -5.24
CA ALA A 234 -30.54 13.67 -4.49
C ALA A 234 -30.25 14.85 -5.43
N ASP A 235 -30.69 16.06 -5.05
CA ASP A 235 -30.33 17.28 -5.77
C ASP A 235 -28.87 17.68 -5.44
N LEU A 236 -27.93 17.14 -6.21
CA LEU A 236 -26.49 17.39 -6.06
C LEU A 236 -26.15 18.87 -6.26
N LYS A 237 -26.83 19.57 -7.18
CA LYS A 237 -26.56 20.97 -7.48
C LYS A 237 -26.90 21.87 -6.29
N SER A 238 -28.01 21.63 -5.61
CA SER A 238 -28.35 22.37 -4.38
C SER A 238 -27.32 22.18 -3.25
N LYS A 239 -26.53 21.10 -3.30
CA LYS A 239 -25.42 20.81 -2.39
C LYS A 239 -24.07 21.34 -2.88
N GLY A 240 -24.02 22.03 -4.02
CA GLY A 240 -22.77 22.50 -4.64
C GLY A 240 -21.91 21.38 -5.23
N LEU A 241 -22.52 20.23 -5.54
CA LEU A 241 -21.86 19.05 -6.07
C LEU A 241 -22.18 18.83 -7.55
N VAL A 242 -21.24 18.25 -8.28
CA VAL A 242 -21.36 17.91 -9.71
C VAL A 242 -20.89 16.48 -9.96
N VAL A 243 -21.50 15.85 -10.96
CA VAL A 243 -21.03 14.59 -11.53
C VAL A 243 -19.89 14.90 -12.50
N THR A 244 -18.84 14.10 -12.45
CA THR A 244 -17.69 14.15 -13.35
C THR A 244 -17.17 12.73 -13.60
N TRP A 245 -16.29 12.57 -14.58
CA TRP A 245 -15.76 11.28 -15.02
C TRP A 245 -14.30 11.41 -15.46
N ASP A 246 -13.66 10.26 -15.60
CA ASP A 246 -12.36 10.13 -16.25
C ASP A 246 -12.51 9.71 -17.71
N ASN A 247 -11.50 10.01 -18.53
CA ASN A 247 -11.36 9.43 -19.87
C ASN A 247 -10.25 8.38 -19.89
N ARG A 248 -10.27 7.50 -20.90
CA ARG A 248 -9.16 6.57 -21.19
C ARG A 248 -8.25 7.09 -22.28
N LEU A 249 -6.96 6.88 -22.06
CA LEU A 249 -5.88 7.20 -22.99
C LEU A 249 -5.65 6.04 -23.97
N PRO A 250 -5.13 6.31 -25.18
CA PRO A 250 -4.79 5.27 -26.16
C PRO A 250 -3.84 4.20 -25.61
N GLU A 251 -2.86 4.61 -24.80
CA GLU A 251 -1.87 3.72 -24.18
C GLU A 251 -2.52 2.73 -23.21
N SER A 252 -3.42 3.23 -22.35
CA SER A 252 -4.20 2.40 -21.44
C SER A 252 -5.13 1.45 -22.20
N TRP A 253 -5.76 1.94 -23.28
CA TRP A 253 -6.60 1.09 -24.13
C TRP A 253 -5.83 -0.06 -24.76
N ALA A 254 -4.62 0.21 -25.26
CA ALA A 254 -3.73 -0.79 -25.86
C ALA A 254 -3.26 -1.84 -24.84
N ALA A 255 -3.13 -1.45 -23.57
CA ALA A 255 -2.85 -2.36 -22.46
C ALA A 255 -4.08 -3.19 -22.02
N GLY A 256 -5.29 -2.81 -22.47
CA GLY A 256 -6.55 -3.49 -22.14
C GLY A 256 -7.32 -2.85 -20.99
N SER A 257 -6.96 -1.65 -20.57
CA SER A 257 -7.65 -0.88 -19.53
C SER A 257 -8.79 -0.06 -20.15
N HIS A 258 -10.02 -0.54 -19.98
CA HIS A 258 -11.20 0.03 -20.63
C HIS A 258 -12.18 0.70 -19.65
N LYS A 259 -11.85 0.72 -18.36
CA LYS A 259 -12.76 1.21 -17.31
C LYS A 259 -12.45 2.63 -16.88
N VAL A 260 -13.50 3.39 -16.58
CA VAL A 260 -13.43 4.75 -16.01
C VAL A 260 -14.31 4.87 -14.78
N ASN A 261 -13.97 5.79 -13.88
CA ASN A 261 -14.85 6.15 -12.77
C ASN A 261 -15.86 7.23 -13.17
N CYS A 262 -17.11 7.04 -12.74
CA CYS A 262 -18.06 8.12 -12.51
C CYS A 262 -17.93 8.55 -11.05
N LYS A 263 -17.83 9.85 -10.81
CA LYS A 263 -17.59 10.40 -9.47
C LYS A 263 -18.32 11.70 -9.23
N ILE A 264 -18.59 12.00 -7.95
CA ILE A 264 -19.17 13.26 -7.51
C ILE A 264 -18.09 14.07 -6.81
N GLY A 265 -17.96 15.34 -7.19
CA GLY A 265 -17.05 16.29 -6.57
C GLY A 265 -17.74 17.62 -6.27
N ALA A 266 -17.15 18.40 -5.37
CA ALA A 266 -17.61 19.75 -5.09
C ALA A 266 -17.03 20.76 -6.09
N VAL A 267 -17.82 21.78 -6.44
CA VAL A 267 -17.38 22.88 -7.31
C VAL A 267 -16.73 23.96 -6.43
N PRO A 268 -15.46 24.35 -6.66
CA PRO A 268 -14.84 25.44 -5.92
C PRO A 268 -15.54 26.76 -6.24
N ALA A 269 -15.79 27.57 -5.23
CA ALA A 269 -16.41 28.89 -5.39
C ALA A 269 -15.57 29.87 -6.23
N ASP A 270 -14.26 29.65 -6.30
CA ASP A 270 -13.28 30.51 -6.97
C ASP A 270 -12.60 29.86 -8.19
N ALA A 271 -13.08 28.69 -8.63
CA ALA A 271 -12.50 27.89 -9.71
C ALA A 271 -10.99 27.55 -9.52
N SER A 272 -10.48 27.53 -8.27
CA SER A 272 -9.04 27.39 -7.98
C SER A 272 -8.47 25.96 -8.00
N GLY A 273 -9.28 24.94 -8.32
CA GLY A 273 -8.82 23.54 -8.41
C GLY A 273 -9.78 22.55 -7.76
N LEU A 274 -9.27 21.64 -6.94
CA LEU A 274 -10.07 20.68 -6.16
C LEU A 274 -10.53 21.31 -4.84
N THR A 275 -11.73 20.95 -4.38
CA THR A 275 -12.24 21.35 -3.06
C THR A 275 -12.87 20.16 -2.34
N ALA A 276 -12.86 20.21 -1.01
CA ALA A 276 -13.41 19.15 -0.18
C ALA A 276 -14.92 19.33 0.04
N PHE A 277 -15.63 18.21 0.17
CA PHE A 277 -16.90 18.11 0.87
C PHE A 277 -16.82 16.96 1.88
N ALA A 278 -17.79 16.87 2.80
CA ALA A 278 -17.81 15.83 3.81
C ALA A 278 -19.19 15.18 3.91
N GLY A 279 -19.20 13.90 4.29
CA GLY A 279 -20.39 13.06 4.27
C GLY A 279 -20.60 12.43 2.89
N SER A 280 -21.14 11.21 2.91
CA SER A 280 -21.45 10.49 1.68
C SER A 280 -22.74 11.00 1.04
N VAL A 281 -22.77 11.05 -0.30
CA VAL A 281 -23.95 11.33 -1.12
C VAL A 281 -24.81 10.09 -1.37
N ARG A 282 -24.36 8.92 -0.92
CA ARG A 282 -25.07 7.66 -1.04
C ARG A 282 -26.44 7.74 -0.35
N ASN A 283 -27.45 7.15 -1.00
CA ASN A 283 -28.74 6.96 -0.35
C ASN A 283 -28.55 6.10 0.92
N PRO A 284 -28.88 6.61 2.13
CA PRO A 284 -28.71 5.87 3.37
C PRO A 284 -29.62 4.65 3.47
N ASN A 285 -30.69 4.60 2.65
CA ASN A 285 -31.62 3.49 2.58
C ASN A 285 -31.29 2.51 1.45
N ALA A 286 -30.24 2.73 0.66
CA ALA A 286 -29.85 1.82 -0.41
C ALA A 286 -29.25 0.53 0.16
N PRO A 287 -29.53 -0.65 -0.44
CA PRO A 287 -28.90 -1.92 -0.07
C PRO A 287 -27.38 -1.81 -0.06
N PRO A 288 -26.62 -2.55 0.77
CA PRO A 288 -25.15 -2.49 0.77
C PRO A 288 -24.56 -2.64 -0.63
N LEU A 289 -23.45 -1.94 -0.91
CA LEU A 289 -22.75 -2.09 -2.17
C LEU A 289 -22.19 -3.51 -2.27
N THR A 290 -22.45 -4.18 -3.38
CA THR A 290 -21.90 -5.49 -3.68
C THR A 290 -20.62 -5.31 -4.48
N THR A 291 -19.49 -5.29 -3.78
CA THR A 291 -18.16 -5.34 -4.40
C THR A 291 -17.61 -6.75 -4.31
N SER A 292 -16.84 -7.19 -5.31
CA SER A 292 -16.22 -8.52 -5.27
C SER A 292 -15.13 -8.61 -4.20
N ASN A 293 -14.53 -7.48 -3.83
CA ASN A 293 -13.53 -7.35 -2.78
C ASN A 293 -13.90 -6.21 -1.82
N PRO A 294 -13.38 -6.19 -0.59
CA PRO A 294 -13.49 -5.04 0.29
C PRO A 294 -13.01 -3.76 -0.43
N PRO A 295 -13.79 -2.64 -0.35
CA PRO A 295 -13.38 -1.39 -0.97
C PRO A 295 -12.03 -0.92 -0.44
N GLN A 296 -11.22 -0.31 -1.31
CA GLN A 296 -9.95 0.29 -0.93
C GLN A 296 -10.21 1.57 -0.13
N THR A 297 -10.48 1.46 1.17
CA THR A 297 -10.82 2.62 2.03
C THR A 297 -9.66 3.07 2.91
N THR A 298 -8.59 2.30 2.97
CA THR A 298 -7.43 2.59 3.83
C THR A 298 -6.15 2.25 3.08
N ALA A 299 -5.31 3.25 2.86
CA ALA A 299 -3.96 3.04 2.37
C ALA A 299 -3.02 2.61 3.51
N VAL A 300 -2.12 1.69 3.23
CA VAL A 300 -1.02 1.33 4.13
C VAL A 300 0.16 2.22 3.77
N SER A 301 0.63 3.02 4.73
CA SER A 301 1.92 3.67 4.57
C SER A 301 3.00 2.60 4.69
N GLN A 302 3.79 2.43 3.64
CA GLN A 302 5.08 1.77 3.77
C GLN A 302 6.07 2.84 4.22
N ALA A 303 6.99 2.52 5.13
CA ALA A 303 8.25 3.27 5.11
C ALA A 303 8.81 3.12 3.69
N GLU A 304 9.56 4.10 3.16
CA GLU A 304 10.19 3.97 1.83
C GLU A 304 10.75 2.54 1.63
N ALA A 305 10.83 2.04 0.39
CA ALA A 305 11.25 0.66 0.09
C ALA A 305 12.58 0.20 0.76
N THR A 306 13.24 1.11 1.44
CA THR A 306 14.45 1.00 2.25
C THR A 306 14.22 1.39 3.71
N GLY A 307 13.09 1.04 4.32
CA GLY A 307 12.75 1.42 5.69
C GLY A 307 13.92 1.27 6.64
N ALA A 308 14.08 2.26 7.53
CA ALA A 308 15.00 2.22 8.66
C ALA A 308 15.05 0.83 9.31
N PRO A 309 16.23 0.39 9.78
CA PRO A 309 16.61 -1.01 9.91
C PRO A 309 15.61 -1.87 10.71
N LEU A 310 15.36 -3.08 10.20
CA LEU A 310 14.86 -4.19 10.99
C LEU A 310 15.83 -4.39 12.18
N HIS A 311 15.32 -4.13 13.38
CA HIS A 311 15.92 -4.35 14.70
C HIS A 311 16.93 -3.29 15.20
N SER A 312 16.41 -2.34 15.96
CA SER A 312 17.06 -1.88 17.20
C SER A 312 15.99 -1.57 18.23
N GLU A 313 15.55 -2.60 18.96
CA GLU A 313 15.08 -2.36 20.32
C GLU A 313 16.27 -1.83 21.13
N VAL A 314 16.18 -0.59 21.57
CA VAL A 314 16.89 -0.13 22.76
C VAL A 314 15.81 0.25 23.76
N PRO A 315 15.78 -0.34 24.98
CA PRO A 315 14.73 -0.08 25.93
C PRO A 315 14.87 1.33 26.54
N SER A 316 13.69 1.90 26.81
CA SER A 316 13.34 3.10 27.56
C SER A 316 14.43 3.83 28.36
N GLY A 317 14.49 5.14 28.17
CA GLY A 317 15.10 6.10 29.09
C GLY A 317 14.37 7.44 29.05
N SER A 318 13.45 7.63 29.99
CA SER A 318 12.69 8.86 30.26
C SER A 318 13.57 10.10 30.46
N ASN A 319 13.22 11.23 29.85
CA ASN A 319 12.85 12.47 30.56
C ASN A 319 12.52 13.62 29.59
N ALA A 320 11.51 14.39 29.99
CA ALA A 320 10.87 15.48 29.26
C ALA A 320 11.65 16.83 29.37
N PRO A 321 10.98 17.98 29.15
CA PRO A 321 11.02 18.81 27.95
C PRO A 321 12.01 20.00 28.10
N SER A 322 12.46 20.58 26.98
CA SER A 322 13.10 21.91 27.01
C SER A 322 12.26 22.94 26.30
N SER A 323 11.66 23.79 27.12
CA SER A 323 11.06 25.07 26.79
C SER A 323 12.12 26.10 26.38
N SER A 324 11.75 26.91 25.38
CA SER A 324 11.91 28.37 25.31
C SER A 324 13.28 28.98 25.65
N GLN A 325 13.91 29.57 24.64
CA GLN A 325 14.65 30.84 24.80
C GLN A 325 14.55 31.67 23.52
N ASN A 326 13.88 32.81 23.66
CA ASN A 326 14.03 33.98 22.79
C ASN A 326 14.91 34.98 23.57
N PRO A 327 15.78 35.75 22.90
CA PRO A 327 15.79 37.17 23.23
C PRO A 327 15.80 38.08 21.99
N SER A 328 15.00 39.13 22.13
CA SER A 328 14.88 40.35 21.31
C SER A 328 16.19 41.02 20.93
N GLY A 329 16.16 41.77 19.83
CA GLY A 329 17.16 42.80 19.51
C GLY A 329 16.93 43.54 18.20
N SER A 330 16.03 44.51 18.22
CA SER A 330 15.64 45.52 17.23
C SER A 330 16.69 46.00 16.20
N ALA A 331 16.25 46.24 14.95
CA ALA A 331 16.47 47.51 14.26
C ALA A 331 15.48 47.72 13.09
N THR A 332 14.70 48.79 13.25
CA THR A 332 13.88 49.58 12.34
C THR A 332 14.44 49.79 10.93
N SER A 333 13.56 49.84 9.91
CA SER A 333 13.45 50.92 8.89
C SER A 333 12.54 50.49 7.73
N THR A 334 11.28 50.94 7.75
CA THR A 334 10.73 52.06 6.96
C THR A 334 10.08 51.62 5.65
N THR A 335 8.75 51.74 5.68
CA THR A 335 7.75 51.81 4.61
C THR A 335 8.20 52.61 3.39
N SER A 336 7.86 52.12 2.19
CA SER A 336 7.43 52.97 1.06
C SER A 336 6.65 52.13 0.06
N VAL A 337 5.33 52.21 0.16
CA VAL A 337 4.39 51.94 -0.94
C VAL A 337 4.45 53.16 -1.86
N THR A 338 4.59 52.97 -3.17
CA THR A 338 4.10 53.95 -4.14
C THR A 338 3.54 53.23 -5.35
N THR A 339 2.26 53.48 -5.55
CA THR A 339 1.40 53.04 -6.62
C THR A 339 1.55 53.94 -7.85
N THR A 340 1.11 53.41 -8.99
CA THR A 340 0.39 54.06 -10.11
C THR A 340 1.13 54.58 -11.35
N SER A 341 0.65 54.04 -12.49
CA SER A 341 0.15 54.74 -13.70
C SER A 341 1.02 54.85 -14.97
N LYS A 342 0.57 54.09 -15.99
CA LYS A 342 0.11 54.50 -17.34
C LYS A 342 1.02 55.32 -18.29
N THR A 343 0.81 54.99 -19.58
CA THR A 343 1.07 55.71 -20.85
C THR A 343 2.48 55.73 -21.45
N SER A 344 2.70 54.88 -22.46
CA SER A 344 2.73 55.26 -23.88
C SER A 344 2.43 54.05 -24.75
#